data_AF-A0A132F4U4-F1
#
_entry.id   AF-A0A132F4U4-F1
#
_cell.length_a   1.000
_cell.length_b   1.000
_cell.length_c   1.000
_cell.angle_alpha   90.00
_cell.angle_beta   90.00
_cell.angle_gamma   90.00
#
_symmetry.space_group_name_H-M   'P 1'
#
loop_
_entity.id
_entity.type
_entity.pdbx_description
1 polymer ?
#
loop_
_entity_poly.entity_id
_entity_poly.type
_entity_poly.pdbx_seq_one_letter_code
_entity_poly.pdbx_strand_id
1 'polypeptide(L)'
;MNDPRELLTAADIAAIEPERSVHPLNERAVRLKRSPGDRTGLTQLGFHLMTLMPGCESTEYHRHLHAEECVYILSGTGVAIIDGQTCAIGPGDFMGFPRGGAAHTMLNTGDVPLVYIVAGDRPEHDVCDYPKQGKRLYKSGANKAFVDRDR
;
A
#
# COMPACT_ATOMS: atom_id res chain seq x y z
N MET A 1 -32.37 -13.42 1.85
CA MET A 1 -31.21 -14.29 2.08
C MET A 1 -30.04 -13.35 2.32
N ASN A 2 -29.26 -13.56 3.39
CA ASN A 2 -28.03 -12.80 3.55
C ASN A 2 -27.03 -13.33 2.53
N ASP A 3 -26.35 -12.44 1.82
CA ASP A 3 -25.28 -12.83 0.91
C ASP A 3 -24.17 -13.57 1.68
N PRO A 4 -23.47 -14.52 1.05
CA PRO A 4 -22.36 -15.24 1.68
C PRO A 4 -21.25 -14.25 2.06
N ARG A 5 -20.50 -14.53 3.13
CA ARG A 5 -19.43 -13.66 3.65
C ARG A 5 -18.37 -13.35 2.59
N GLU A 6 -18.16 -14.28 1.67
CA GLU A 6 -17.17 -14.22 0.59
C GLU A 6 -17.53 -13.17 -0.48
N LEU A 7 -18.80 -12.75 -0.53
CA LEU A 7 -19.27 -11.70 -1.45
C LEU A 7 -19.44 -10.39 -0.68
N LEU A 8 -18.70 -9.37 -1.11
CA LEU A 8 -18.96 -7.98 -0.75
C LEU A 8 -19.37 -7.24 -2.02
N THR A 9 -20.61 -6.77 -2.06
CA THR A 9 -21.09 -5.91 -3.14
C THR A 9 -20.36 -4.57 -3.10
N ALA A 10 -20.47 -3.78 -4.18
CA ALA A 10 -19.94 -2.41 -4.19
C ALA A 10 -20.52 -1.56 -3.03
N ALA A 11 -21.80 -1.78 -2.68
CA ALA A 11 -22.45 -1.12 -1.55
C ALA A 11 -21.85 -1.57 -0.21
N ASP A 12 -21.57 -2.87 -0.03
CA ASP A 12 -20.93 -3.37 1.19
C ASP A 12 -19.53 -2.77 1.37
N ILE A 13 -18.74 -2.70 0.29
CA ILE A 13 -17.40 -2.09 0.31
C ILE A 13 -17.49 -0.60 0.61
N ALA A 14 -18.42 0.13 -0.02
CA ALA A 14 -18.61 1.56 0.21
C ALA A 14 -19.03 1.86 1.66
N ALA A 15 -19.80 0.97 2.27
CA ALA A 15 -20.25 1.07 3.67
C ALA A 15 -19.16 0.71 4.70
N ILE A 16 -17.99 0.19 4.28
CA ILE A 16 -16.85 0.02 5.18
C ILE A 16 -16.33 1.40 5.56
N GLU A 17 -16.39 1.74 6.85
CA GLU A 17 -15.75 2.94 7.38
C GLU A 17 -14.24 2.86 7.12
N PRO A 18 -13.64 3.82 6.41
CA PRO A 18 -12.22 3.77 6.10
C PRO A 18 -11.36 3.99 7.35
N GLU A 19 -10.39 3.11 7.55
CA GLU A 19 -9.37 3.27 8.59
C GLU A 19 -8.32 4.29 8.12
N ARG A 20 -8.14 5.37 8.88
CA ARG A 20 -7.02 6.29 8.69
C ARG A 20 -5.73 5.67 9.21
N SER A 21 -4.73 5.53 8.34
CA SER A 21 -3.40 4.99 8.66
C SER A 21 -2.32 6.00 8.28
N VAL A 22 -1.32 6.17 9.15
CA VAL A 22 -0.14 7.00 8.89
C VAL A 22 1.09 6.09 8.90
N HIS A 23 1.99 6.25 7.93
CA HIS A 23 3.23 5.47 7.93
C HIS A 23 4.15 5.90 9.08
N PRO A 24 4.73 4.97 9.88
CA PRO A 24 5.53 5.32 11.05
C PRO A 24 6.78 6.16 10.76
N LEU A 25 7.30 6.06 9.53
CA LEU A 25 8.51 6.78 9.08
C LEU A 25 8.21 7.99 8.18
N ASN A 26 6.94 8.29 7.91
CA ASN A 26 6.56 9.39 7.03
C ASN A 26 5.18 9.95 7.40
N GLU A 27 5.18 11.12 8.03
CA GLU A 27 3.96 11.78 8.51
C GLU A 27 3.07 12.27 7.37
N ARG A 28 3.62 12.46 6.16
CA ARG A 28 2.85 12.80 4.94
C ARG A 28 2.20 11.58 4.32
N ALA A 29 2.64 10.38 4.68
CA ALA A 29 2.08 9.14 4.18
C ALA A 29 0.80 8.76 4.95
N VAL A 30 -0.27 9.52 4.67
CA VAL A 30 -1.59 9.37 5.29
C VAL A 30 -2.55 8.79 4.26
N ARG A 31 -3.17 7.66 4.61
CA ARG A 31 -4.08 6.93 3.72
C ARG A 31 -5.35 6.51 4.44
N LEU A 32 -6.44 6.44 3.68
CA LEU A 32 -7.70 5.85 4.10
C LEU A 32 -7.78 4.45 3.50
N LYS A 33 -7.99 3.44 4.34
CA LYS A 33 -7.93 2.02 3.95
C LYS A 33 -9.27 1.35 4.23
N ARG A 34 -9.80 0.66 3.22
CA ARG A 34 -10.83 -0.38 3.37
C ARG A 34 -10.19 -1.72 3.03
N SER A 35 -10.42 -2.74 3.83
CA SER A 35 -9.82 -4.07 3.62
C SER A 35 -10.88 -5.14 3.28
N PRO A 36 -11.39 -5.20 2.04
CA PRO A 36 -12.26 -6.30 1.61
C PRO A 36 -11.68 -7.68 1.90
N GLY A 37 -10.37 -7.88 1.68
CA GLY A 37 -9.72 -9.17 1.95
C GLY A 37 -9.83 -9.62 3.41
N ASP A 38 -9.69 -8.69 4.37
CA ASP A 38 -9.84 -9.02 5.80
C ASP A 38 -11.30 -9.35 6.14
N ARG A 39 -12.25 -8.63 5.54
CA ARG A 39 -13.69 -8.83 5.74
C ARG A 39 -14.16 -10.20 5.24
N THR A 40 -13.62 -10.66 4.11
CA THR A 40 -13.91 -12.00 3.57
C THR A 40 -13.11 -13.12 4.24
N GLY A 41 -12.05 -12.78 5.00
CA GLY A 41 -11.28 -13.74 5.80
C GLY A 41 -9.99 -14.24 5.15
N LEU A 42 -9.48 -13.53 4.13
CA LEU A 42 -8.17 -13.82 3.55
C LEU A 42 -7.06 -13.59 4.59
N THR A 43 -6.17 -14.56 4.73
CA THR A 43 -5.05 -14.51 5.68
C THR A 43 -3.71 -14.30 5.00
N GLN A 44 -3.52 -14.87 3.80
CA GLN A 44 -2.25 -14.86 3.08
C GLN A 44 -2.13 -13.75 2.02
N LEU A 45 -3.26 -13.20 1.58
CA LEU A 45 -3.32 -12.11 0.60
C LEU A 45 -3.91 -10.86 1.26
N GLY A 46 -3.14 -9.79 1.29
CA GLY A 46 -3.66 -8.45 1.54
C GLY A 46 -4.36 -7.95 0.29
N PHE A 47 -5.58 -7.43 0.45
CA PHE A 47 -6.31 -6.77 -0.61
C PHE A 47 -7.04 -5.57 -0.02
N HIS A 48 -6.59 -4.38 -0.42
CA HIS A 48 -7.01 -3.12 0.19
C HIS A 48 -7.45 -2.14 -0.89
N LEU A 49 -8.61 -1.53 -0.68
CA LEU A 49 -9.05 -0.36 -1.41
C LEU A 49 -8.59 0.88 -0.64
N MET A 50 -7.74 1.66 -1.28
CA MET A 50 -7.04 2.79 -0.68
C MET A 50 -7.55 4.10 -1.27
N THR A 51 -7.55 5.14 -0.44
CA THR A 51 -7.75 6.51 -0.89
C THR A 51 -6.64 7.39 -0.35
N LEU A 52 -6.00 8.10 -1.26
CA LEU A 52 -4.92 9.03 -0.99
C LEU A 52 -5.38 10.45 -1.32
N MET A 53 -5.49 11.30 -0.29
CA MET A 53 -5.93 12.69 -0.45
C MET A 53 -4.85 13.53 -1.14
N PRO A 54 -5.23 14.66 -1.79
CA PRO A 54 -4.28 15.61 -2.37
C PRO A 54 -3.13 15.96 -1.43
N GLY A 55 -1.90 15.91 -1.94
CA GLY A 55 -0.67 16.22 -1.19
C GLY A 55 -0.18 15.12 -0.24
N CYS A 56 -0.91 14.00 -0.09
CA CYS A 56 -0.47 12.87 0.72
C CYS A 56 0.35 11.86 -0.09
N GLU A 57 1.22 11.11 0.61
CA GLU A 57 1.99 9.99 0.07
C GLU A 57 1.36 8.62 0.44
N SER A 58 1.52 7.60 -0.39
CA SER A 58 0.93 6.28 -0.11
C SER A 58 1.64 5.55 1.05
N THR A 59 2.96 5.73 1.14
CA THR A 59 3.87 5.03 2.07
C THR A 59 5.21 5.76 2.12
N GLU A 60 6.10 5.36 3.03
CA GLU A 60 7.50 5.77 2.91
C GLU A 60 8.16 5.03 1.75
N TYR A 61 9.07 5.68 1.04
CA TYR A 61 9.80 5.06 -0.07
C TYR A 61 10.51 3.78 0.38
N HIS A 62 10.05 2.63 -0.11
CA HIS A 62 10.42 1.33 0.45
C HIS A 62 10.48 0.23 -0.61
N ARG A 63 11.15 -0.88 -0.28
CA ARG A 63 11.07 -2.15 -1.04
C ARG A 63 10.91 -3.32 -0.08
N HIS A 64 10.21 -4.35 -0.54
CA HIS A 64 10.10 -5.64 0.14
C HIS A 64 11.16 -6.62 -0.39
N LEU A 65 11.81 -7.39 0.48
CA LEU A 65 12.75 -8.44 0.07
C LEU A 65 12.10 -9.81 -0.05
N HIS A 66 11.01 -10.07 0.68
CA HIS A 66 10.31 -11.36 0.67
C HIS A 66 8.82 -11.28 0.34
N ALA A 67 8.19 -10.11 0.47
CA ALA A 67 6.84 -9.89 -0.02
C ALA A 67 6.84 -9.37 -1.48
N GLU A 68 5.77 -9.69 -2.19
CA GLU A 68 5.38 -9.05 -3.45
C GLU A 68 4.24 -8.06 -3.18
N GLU A 69 4.20 -6.99 -3.98
CA GLU A 69 3.17 -5.98 -3.89
C GLU A 69 2.75 -5.54 -5.31
N CYS A 70 1.48 -5.24 -5.49
CA CYS A 70 1.00 -4.62 -6.70
C CYS A 70 -0.06 -3.56 -6.41
N VAL A 71 -0.16 -2.61 -7.33
CA VAL A 71 -1.07 -1.48 -7.27
C VAL A 71 -1.83 -1.37 -8.59
N TYR A 72 -3.13 -1.11 -8.51
CA TYR A 72 -3.97 -0.81 -9.67
C TYR A 72 -4.78 0.47 -9.41
N ILE A 73 -4.65 1.47 -10.28
CA ILE A 73 -5.31 2.77 -10.10
C ILE A 73 -6.75 2.72 -10.61
N LEU A 74 -7.70 3.13 -9.78
CA LEU A 74 -9.13 3.15 -10.10
C LEU A 74 -9.62 4.52 -10.54
N SER A 75 -9.20 5.59 -9.86
CA SER A 75 -9.59 6.97 -10.18
C SER A 75 -8.60 7.98 -9.62
N GLY A 76 -8.62 9.20 -10.16
CA GLY A 76 -7.64 10.25 -9.83
C GLY A 76 -6.30 10.05 -10.53
N THR A 77 -5.38 10.98 -10.31
CA THR A 77 -4.04 10.98 -10.92
C THR A 77 -2.99 11.38 -9.91
N GLY A 78 -1.75 10.97 -10.14
CA GLY A 78 -0.62 11.36 -9.29
C GLY A 78 0.71 11.02 -9.93
N VAL A 79 1.73 10.86 -9.09
CA VAL A 79 3.03 10.36 -9.51
C VAL A 79 3.46 9.18 -8.66
N ALA A 80 4.05 8.17 -9.29
CA ALA A 80 4.83 7.15 -8.61
C ALA A 80 6.32 7.50 -8.70
N ILE A 81 7.05 7.30 -7.60
CA ILE A 81 8.51 7.33 -7.61
C ILE A 81 8.96 5.87 -7.53
N ILE A 82 9.60 5.36 -8.57
CA ILE A 82 10.03 3.96 -8.69
C ILE A 82 11.51 3.94 -9.03
N ASP A 83 12.33 3.39 -8.14
CA ASP A 83 13.80 3.39 -8.25
C ASP A 83 14.41 4.76 -8.61
N GLY A 84 13.85 5.81 -8.00
CA GLY A 84 14.26 7.20 -8.24
C GLY A 84 13.66 7.85 -9.50
N GLN A 85 12.98 7.09 -10.36
CA GLN A 85 12.29 7.63 -11.53
C GLN A 85 10.89 8.11 -11.15
N THR A 86 10.48 9.27 -11.68
CA THR A 86 9.13 9.82 -11.47
C THR A 86 8.26 9.47 -12.67
N CYS A 87 7.17 8.75 -12.43
CA CYS A 87 6.22 8.30 -13.43
C CYS A 87 4.85 8.90 -13.15
N ALA A 88 4.23 9.54 -14.14
CA ALA A 88 2.82 9.93 -14.02
C ALA A 88 1.95 8.66 -13.98
N ILE A 89 0.92 8.66 -13.12
CA ILE A 89 -0.01 7.54 -12.96
C ILE A 89 -1.46 8.03 -12.99
N GLY A 90 -2.34 7.20 -13.54
CA GLY A 90 -3.77 7.47 -13.67
C GLY A 90 -4.60 6.20 -13.80
N PRO A 91 -5.92 6.33 -13.99
CA PRO A 91 -6.85 5.21 -13.96
C PRO A 91 -6.51 4.14 -15.00
N GLY A 92 -6.49 2.88 -14.58
CA GLY A 92 -6.13 1.74 -15.42
C GLY A 92 -4.66 1.35 -15.37
N ASP A 93 -3.78 2.19 -14.81
CA ASP A 93 -2.37 1.87 -14.66
C ASP A 93 -2.14 0.79 -13.60
N PHE A 94 -1.20 -0.11 -13.89
CA PHE A 94 -0.78 -1.19 -13.01
C PHE A 94 0.71 -1.05 -12.69
N MET A 95 1.06 -1.27 -11.42
CA MET A 95 2.45 -1.36 -10.97
C MET A 95 2.62 -2.66 -10.19
N GLY A 96 3.67 -3.43 -10.50
CA GLY A 96 4.00 -4.68 -9.82
C GLY A 96 5.43 -4.66 -9.29
N PHE A 97 5.60 -5.11 -8.06
CA PHE A 97 6.85 -5.13 -7.34
C PHE A 97 7.14 -6.56 -6.88
N PRO A 98 7.97 -7.32 -7.62
CA PRO A 98 8.36 -8.66 -7.19
C PRO A 98 9.27 -8.58 -5.95
N ARG A 99 9.51 -9.74 -5.32
CA ARG A 99 10.41 -9.86 -4.17
C ARG A 99 11.80 -9.29 -4.50
N GLY A 100 12.30 -8.39 -3.65
CA GLY A 100 13.58 -7.70 -3.86
C GLY A 100 13.54 -6.66 -4.99
N GLY A 101 12.35 -6.32 -5.48
CA GLY A 101 12.14 -5.38 -6.58
C GLY A 101 12.44 -3.92 -6.23
N ALA A 102 12.01 -3.04 -7.13
CA ALA A 102 12.26 -1.61 -7.05
C ALA A 102 11.65 -0.99 -5.79
N ALA A 103 12.40 -0.07 -5.18
CA ALA A 103 11.85 0.75 -4.10
C ALA A 103 10.86 1.77 -4.69
N HIS A 104 9.76 2.00 -3.98
CA HIS A 104 8.69 2.82 -4.52
C HIS A 104 7.86 3.56 -3.45
N THR A 105 7.19 4.62 -3.90
CA THR A 105 6.08 5.30 -3.22
C THR A 105 5.21 6.01 -4.26
N MET A 106 4.01 6.46 -3.87
CA MET A 106 3.15 7.30 -4.70
C MET A 106 2.82 8.60 -3.97
N LEU A 107 2.62 9.66 -4.73
CA LEU A 107 2.16 10.97 -4.26
C LEU A 107 0.95 11.38 -5.08
N ASN A 108 -0.12 11.78 -4.41
CA ASN A 108 -1.22 12.46 -5.07
C ASN A 108 -0.85 13.93 -5.29
N THR A 109 -0.48 14.27 -6.52
CA THR A 109 -0.16 15.65 -6.96
C THR A 109 -1.37 16.40 -7.52
N GLY A 110 -2.53 15.75 -7.62
CA GLY A 110 -3.77 16.37 -8.09
C GLY A 110 -4.54 17.10 -6.99
N ASP A 111 -5.76 17.51 -7.31
CA ASP A 111 -6.71 18.22 -6.45
C ASP A 111 -7.90 17.35 -6.01
N VAL A 112 -8.02 16.15 -6.56
CA VAL A 112 -9.03 15.13 -6.20
C VAL A 112 -8.38 13.91 -5.56
N PRO A 113 -9.12 13.09 -4.79
CA PRO A 113 -8.58 11.85 -4.23
C PRO A 113 -8.10 10.86 -5.30
N LEU A 114 -6.93 10.25 -5.07
CA LEU A 114 -6.41 9.13 -5.84
C LEU A 114 -6.90 7.83 -5.18
N VAL A 115 -7.68 7.03 -5.91
CA VAL A 115 -8.25 5.76 -5.43
C VAL A 115 -7.58 4.61 -6.16
N TYR A 116 -7.12 3.62 -5.40
CA TYR A 116 -6.38 2.49 -5.96
C TYR A 116 -6.59 1.23 -5.13
N ILE A 117 -6.33 0.09 -5.75
CA ILE A 117 -6.18 -1.19 -5.08
C ILE A 117 -4.70 -1.38 -4.79
N VAL A 118 -4.37 -1.83 -3.59
CA VAL A 118 -3.07 -2.42 -3.28
C VAL A 118 -3.28 -3.84 -2.79
N ALA A 119 -2.51 -4.77 -3.35
CA ALA A 119 -2.53 -6.16 -2.97
C ALA A 119 -1.11 -6.72 -2.86
N GLY A 120 -0.93 -7.74 -2.03
CA GLY A 120 0.37 -8.35 -1.79
C GLY A 120 0.27 -9.54 -0.86
N ASP A 121 1.26 -10.42 -0.89
CA ASP A 121 1.31 -11.54 0.05
C ASP A 121 1.59 -11.07 1.48
N ARG A 122 1.18 -11.88 2.46
CA ARG A 122 1.36 -11.62 3.89
C ARG A 122 2.30 -12.66 4.50
N PRO A 123 3.58 -12.69 4.09
CA PRO A 123 4.51 -13.64 4.66
C PRO A 123 4.67 -13.38 6.16
N GLU A 124 4.89 -14.46 6.92
CA GLU A 124 5.20 -14.39 8.34
C GLU A 124 6.49 -13.58 8.58
N HIS A 125 7.47 -13.76 7.70
CA HIS A 125 8.74 -13.04 7.72
C HIS A 125 8.89 -12.15 6.50
N ASP A 126 9.37 -10.93 6.72
CA ASP A 126 9.76 -10.04 5.64
C ASP A 126 10.85 -9.09 6.10
N VAL A 127 11.62 -8.59 5.13
CA VAL A 127 12.61 -7.55 5.33
C VAL A 127 12.27 -6.42 4.38
N CYS A 128 12.09 -5.22 4.94
CA CYS A 128 11.70 -4.06 4.17
C CYS A 128 12.77 -2.95 4.32
N ASP A 129 13.29 -2.48 3.21
CA ASP A 129 14.26 -1.39 3.18
C ASP A 129 13.56 -0.06 2.96
N TYR A 130 13.98 0.98 3.70
CA TYR A 130 13.53 2.36 3.55
C TYR A 130 14.72 3.24 3.19
N PRO A 131 15.12 3.31 1.91
CA PRO A 131 16.39 3.93 1.50
C PRO A 131 16.51 5.41 1.89
N LYS A 132 15.43 6.18 1.79
CA LYS A 132 15.43 7.62 2.15
C LYS A 132 15.69 7.86 3.63
N GLN A 133 15.29 6.91 4.49
CA GLN A 133 15.48 6.98 5.93
C GLN A 133 16.79 6.33 6.39
N GLY A 134 17.49 5.60 5.50
CA GLY A 134 18.63 4.78 5.88
C GLY A 134 18.25 3.68 6.89
N LYS A 135 17.03 3.13 6.79
CA LYS A 135 16.51 2.14 7.75
C LYS A 135 16.14 0.83 7.08
N ARG A 136 16.15 -0.24 7.86
CA ARG A 136 15.61 -1.56 7.51
C ARG A 136 14.65 -2.02 8.60
N LEU A 137 13.51 -2.54 8.18
CA LEU A 137 12.56 -3.23 9.03
C LEU A 137 12.76 -4.74 8.89
N TYR A 138 12.90 -5.42 10.02
CA TYR A 138 12.74 -6.87 10.12
C TYR A 138 11.35 -7.17 10.71
N LYS A 139 10.56 -7.96 9.99
CA LYS A 139 9.25 -8.45 10.43
C LYS A 139 9.34 -9.95 10.72
N SER A 140 8.83 -10.36 11.86
CA SER A 140 8.68 -11.76 12.25
C SER A 140 7.36 -11.96 13.00
N GLY A 141 6.35 -12.48 12.29
CA GLY A 141 4.97 -12.52 12.77
C GLY A 141 4.46 -11.12 13.11
N ALA A 142 4.06 -10.93 14.37
CA ALA A 142 3.63 -9.64 14.90
C ALA A 142 4.80 -8.69 15.26
N ASN A 143 6.01 -9.23 15.42
CA ASN A 143 7.18 -8.45 15.84
C ASN A 143 7.76 -7.65 14.66
N LYS A 144 8.12 -6.40 14.95
CA LYS A 144 8.71 -5.45 13.99
C LYS A 144 9.87 -4.73 14.64
N ALA A 145 11.03 -4.74 14.01
CA ALA A 145 12.21 -4.03 14.48
C ALA A 145 12.79 -3.17 13.34
N PHE A 146 12.81 -1.85 13.54
CA PHE A 146 13.56 -0.94 12.68
C PHE A 146 15.00 -0.88 13.17
N VAL A 147 15.95 -1.05 12.25
CA VAL A 147 17.37 -0.84 12.47
C VAL A 147 17.88 0.23 11.53
N ASP A 148 18.85 1.00 11.99
CA ASP A 148 19.64 1.85 11.10
C ASP A 148 20.50 0.97 10.20
N ARG A 149 20.64 1.36 8.94
CA ARG A 149 21.58 0.76 8.01
C ARG A 149 22.83 1.62 7.99
N ASP A 150 23.97 1.00 8.28
CA ASP A 150 25.26 1.60 7.99
C ASP A 150 25.30 1.95 6.50
N ARG A 151 25.65 3.21 6.21
CA ARG A 151 25.76 3.74 4.84
C ARG A 151 26.94 3.11 4.10
#